data_AF-A0A0X1RVB7-F1
#
_entry.id   AF-A0A0X1RVB7-F1
#
_cell.length_a   1.000
_cell.length_b   1.000
_cell.length_c   1.000
_cell.angle_alpha   90.00
_cell.angle_beta   90.00
_cell.angle_gamma   90.00
#
_symmetry.space_group_name_H-M   'P 1'
#
loop_
_entity.id
_entity.type
_entity.pdbx_description
1 polymer ?
#
loop_
_entity_poly.entity_id
_entity_poly.type
_entity_poly.pdbx_seq_one_letter_code
_entity_poly.pdbx_strand_id
1 'polypeptide(L)' 'MNPQYKQYENTELWATIWQSLDELVENGDLEEKTPRGHIVGYLCEKLTKEQEQEK' A
#
# COMPACT_ATOMS: atom_id res chain seq x y z
N MET A 1 -0.36 13.18 3.97
CA MET A 1 -0.93 11.85 4.29
C MET A 1 -2.43 11.89 4.12
N ASN A 2 -3.01 10.86 3.51
CA ASN A 2 -4.46 10.78 3.30
C ASN A 2 -5.12 10.21 4.57
N PRO A 3 -5.99 10.96 5.27
CA PRO A 3 -6.60 10.49 6.53
C PRO A 3 -7.40 9.18 6.37
N GLN A 4 -7.84 8.83 5.15
CA GLN A 4 -8.57 7.60 4.85
C GLN A 4 -7.78 6.32 5.20
N TYR A 5 -6.45 6.36 5.11
CA TYR A 5 -5.60 5.18 5.23
C TYR A 5 -4.75 5.15 6.51
N LYS A 6 -5.01 6.08 7.44
CA LYS A 6 -4.25 6.23 8.68
C LYS A 6 -4.20 4.96 9.54
N GLN A 7 -5.24 4.13 9.47
CA GLN A 7 -5.31 2.85 10.18
C GLN A 7 -4.24 1.84 9.72
N TYR A 8 -3.71 1.99 8.51
CA TYR A 8 -2.73 1.08 7.93
C TYR A 8 -1.28 1.56 8.12
N GLU A 9 -1.03 2.85 8.33
CA GLU A 9 0.32 3.48 8.30
C GLU A 9 1.35 2.88 9.26
N ASN A 10 0.92 2.19 10.33
CA ASN A 10 1.80 1.55 11.32
C ASN A 10 1.73 0.01 11.28
N THR A 11 1.22 -0.57 10.20
CA THR A 11 1.11 -2.02 10.04
C THR A 11 2.29 -2.59 9.26
N GLU A 12 2.62 -3.86 9.52
CA GLU A 12 3.63 -4.59 8.73
C GLU A 12 3.23 -4.69 7.25
N LEU A 13 1.94 -4.80 6.96
CA LEU A 13 1.40 -4.81 5.60
C LEU A 13 1.74 -3.51 4.85
N TRP A 14 1.52 -2.35 5.48
CA TRP A 14 1.87 -1.06 4.91
C TRP A 14 3.37 -0.95 4.65
N ALA A 15 4.21 -1.30 5.63
CA ALA A 15 5.65 -1.23 5.50
C ALA A 15 6.16 -2.14 4.36
N THR A 16 5.61 -3.34 4.25
CA THR A 16 5.97 -4.31 3.21
C THR A 16 5.62 -3.79 1.83
N ILE A 17 4.37 -3.35 1.62
CA ILE A 17 3.93 -2.82 0.32
C ILE A 17 4.71 -1.57 -0.05
N TRP A 18 4.98 -0.69 0.91
CA TRP A 18 5.78 0.51 0.69
C TRP A 18 7.19 0.16 0.17
N GLN A 19 7.89 -0.76 0.83
CA GLN A 19 9.22 -1.21 0.41
C GLN A 19 9.19 -1.87 -0.97
N SER A 20 8.18 -2.70 -1.26
CA SER A 20 8.04 -3.29 -2.59
C SER A 20 7.84 -2.25 -3.68
N LEU A 21 7.11 -1.15 -3.41
CA LEU A 21 6.98 -0.05 -4.37
C LEU A 21 8.27 0.75 -4.52
N ASP A 22 9.08 0.91 -3.47
CA ASP A 22 10.43 1.48 -3.56
C ASP A 22 11.28 0.67 -4.56
N GLU A 23 11.37 -0.65 -4.38
CA GLU A 23 12.15 -1.54 -5.25
C GLU A 23 11.69 -1.48 -6.72
N LEU A 24 10.38 -1.46 -6.96
CA LEU A 24 9.82 -1.38 -8.33
C LEU A 24 10.09 -0.05 -9.01
N VAL A 25 10.06 1.06 -8.25
CA VAL A 25 10.40 2.39 -8.80
C VAL A 25 11.90 2.49 -9.06
N GLU A 26 12.74 2.00 -8.16
CA GLU A 26 14.19 1.99 -8.31
C GLU A 26 14.65 1.16 -9.50
N ASN A 27 14.00 0.02 -9.76
CA ASN A 27 14.27 -0.83 -10.92
C ASN A 27 13.69 -0.27 -12.23
N GLY A 28 12.88 0.78 -12.18
CA GLY A 28 12.20 1.35 -13.35
C GLY A 28 11.04 0.50 -13.88
N ASP A 29 10.60 -0.49 -13.11
CA ASP A 29 9.46 -1.36 -13.44
C ASP A 29 8.13 -0.62 -13.30
N LEU A 30 8.09 0.40 -12.44
CA LEU A 30 6.89 1.16 -12.13
C LEU A 30 7.18 2.67 -12.03
N GLU A 31 6.27 3.49 -12.57
CA GLU A 31 6.24 4.94 -12.36
C GLU A 31 4.97 5.32 -11.59
N GLU A 32 5.14 5.98 -10.45
CA GLU A 32 4.03 6.42 -9.61
C GLU A 32 3.40 7.72 -10.12
N LYS A 33 2.12 7.67 -10.48
CA LYS A 33 1.36 8.85 -10.94
C LYS A 33 0.54 9.53 -9.85
N THR A 34 0.49 8.94 -8.67
CA THR A 34 -0.24 9.46 -7.50
C THR A 34 0.62 9.29 -6.25
N PRO A 35 0.36 10.03 -5.16
CA PRO A 35 1.19 9.94 -3.96
C PRO A 35 1.23 8.51 -3.40
N ARG A 36 2.43 8.01 -3.08
CA ARG A 36 2.65 6.64 -2.58
C ARG A 36 1.71 6.23 -1.46
N GLY A 37 1.48 7.09 -0.47
CA GLY A 37 0.56 6.79 0.64
C GLY A 37 -0.89 6.52 0.21
N HIS A 38 -1.34 7.06 -0.93
CA HIS A 38 -2.63 6.69 -1.52
C HIS A 38 -2.60 5.28 -2.12
N ILE A 39 -1.55 4.95 -2.87
CA ILE A 39 -1.37 3.63 -3.51
C ILE A 39 -1.26 2.55 -2.44
N VAL A 40 -0.37 2.72 -1.46
CA VAL A 40 -0.16 1.78 -0.36
C VAL A 40 -1.44 1.60 0.46
N GLY A 41 -2.12 2.70 0.77
CA GLY A 41 -3.37 2.65 1.53
C GLY A 41 -4.51 1.93 0.80
N TYR A 42 -4.65 2.14 -0.51
CA TYR A 42 -5.60 1.40 -1.34
C TYR A 42 -5.31 -0.11 -1.34
N LEU A 43 -4.04 -0.50 -1.51
CA LEU A 43 -3.63 -1.91 -1.51
C LEU A 43 -3.85 -2.56 -0.15
N CYS A 44 -3.53 -1.88 0.95
CA CYS A 44 -3.82 -2.36 2.30
C CYS A 44 -5.32 -2.62 2.47
N GLU A 45 -6.16 -1.65 2.12
CA GLU A 45 -7.62 -1.80 2.23
C GLU A 45 -8.16 -2.97 1.41
N LYS A 46 -7.66 -3.16 0.18
CA LYS A 46 -8.07 -4.28 -0.68
C LYS A 46 -7.70 -5.62 -0.08
N LEU A 47 -6.44 -5.79 0.32
CA LEU A 47 -5.94 -7.06 0.87
C LEU A 47 -6.59 -7.41 2.21
N THR A 48 -6.86 -6.41 3.06
CA THR A 48 -7.57 -6.66 4.33
C THR A 48 -9.03 -7.06 4.10
N LYS A 49 -9.74 -6.40 3.16
CA LYS A 49 -11.13 -6.77 2.83
C LYS A 49 -11.27 -8.13 2.16
N GLU A 50 -10.28 -8.55 1.37
CA GLU A 50 -10.26 -9.87 0.73
C GLU A 50 -10.07 -10.99 1.77
N GLN A 51 -9.22 -10.78 2.79
CA GLN A 51 -9.04 -11.74 3.89
C GLN A 51 -10.28 -11.93 4.78
N GLU A 52 -11.19 -10.95 4.82
CA GLU A 52 -12.46 -11.04 5.55
C GLU A 52 -13.54 -11.83 4.79
N GLN A 53 -13.43 -11.95 3.47
CA GLN A 53 -14.41 -12.67 2.64
C GLN A 53 -14.09 -14.18 2.50
N GLU A 54 -12.87 -14.59 2.81
CA GLU A 54 -12.43 -15.99 2.81
C GLU A 54 -12.58 -16.70 4.17
N LYS A 55 -13.07 -15.98 5.19
CA LYS A 55 -13.38 -16.52 6.54
C LYS A 55 -14.87 -16.81 6.71
#